data_AF-A0A497M5T2-F1
#
_entry.id   AF-A0A497M5T2-F1
#
_cell.length_a   1.000
_cell.length_b   1.000
_cell.length_c   1.000
_cell.angle_alpha   90.00
_cell.angle_beta   90.00
_cell.angle_gamma   90.00
#
_symmetry.space_group_name_H-M   'P 1'
#
loop_
_entity.id
_entity.type
_entity.pdbx_description
1 polymer ?
#
loop_
_entity_poly.entity_id
_entity_poly.type
_entity_poly.pdbx_seq_one_letter_code
_entity_poly.pdbx_strand_id
1 'polypeptide(L)'
;MKYDVVIVGSGPAGIFSALELSKNSDLKTLMLDKGPDLDQRRCPASRGFGCLKCDPCVLLQGWGGAGAFSDGKLTLSTEVGGWLSDYIDKEKLGRLIDYVDKIYLKYGAPEEVYGSNLDKIEDIERRATFAGLRLVRQKLRHMGTERCYKT
;
A
#
# COMPACT_ATOMS: atom_id res chain seq x y z
N MET A 1 24.82 19.61 -6.27
CA MET A 1 24.54 18.45 -7.16
C MET A 1 23.39 18.81 -8.08
N LYS A 2 23.33 18.28 -9.32
CA LYS A 2 22.19 18.47 -10.25
C LYS A 2 21.45 17.14 -10.41
N TYR A 3 20.12 17.19 -10.34
CA TYR A 3 19.21 16.07 -10.53
C TYR A 3 18.18 16.44 -11.60
N ASP A 4 17.75 15.47 -12.38
CA ASP A 4 16.74 15.65 -13.44
C ASP A 4 15.32 15.54 -12.87
N VAL A 5 15.14 14.68 -11.85
CA VAL A 5 13.86 14.45 -11.18
C VAL A 5 14.07 14.45 -9.66
N VAL A 6 13.17 15.11 -8.94
CA VAL A 6 13.11 15.05 -7.47
C VAL A 6 11.75 14.50 -7.05
N ILE A 7 11.77 13.41 -6.29
CA ILE A 7 10.59 12.78 -5.68
C ILE A 7 10.55 13.19 -4.21
N VAL A 8 9.47 13.84 -3.81
CA VAL A 8 9.24 14.25 -2.42
C VAL A 8 8.23 13.30 -1.78
N GLY A 9 8.69 12.53 -0.80
CA GLY A 9 7.97 11.46 -0.12
C GLY A 9 8.48 10.08 -0.52
N SER A 10 8.86 9.27 0.45
CA SER A 10 9.31 7.88 0.28
C SER A 10 8.26 6.84 0.72
N GLY A 11 6.97 7.20 0.57
CA GLY A 11 5.86 6.25 0.65
C GLY A 11 5.73 5.37 -0.61
N PRO A 12 4.72 4.48 -0.68
CA PRO A 12 4.54 3.57 -1.82
C PRO A 12 4.55 4.26 -3.18
N ALA A 13 3.86 5.40 -3.33
CA ALA A 13 3.85 6.14 -4.59
C ALA A 13 5.25 6.64 -5.01
N GLY A 14 6.03 7.18 -4.07
CA GLY A 14 7.38 7.66 -4.32
C GLY A 14 8.35 6.52 -4.64
N ILE A 15 8.29 5.44 -3.86
CA ILE A 15 9.09 4.22 -4.07
C ILE A 15 8.83 3.63 -5.46
N PHE A 16 7.56 3.46 -5.85
CA PHE A 16 7.22 2.90 -7.16
C PHE A 16 7.59 3.87 -8.30
N SER A 17 7.46 5.18 -8.09
CA SER A 17 7.92 6.18 -9.07
C SER A 17 9.43 6.08 -9.30
N ALA A 18 10.22 6.02 -8.22
CA ALA A 18 11.67 5.86 -8.29
C ALA A 18 12.06 4.54 -8.96
N LEU A 19 11.37 3.45 -8.61
CA LEU A 19 11.58 2.13 -9.19
C LEU A 19 11.35 2.14 -10.71
N GLU A 20 10.27 2.76 -11.18
CA GLU A 20 9.99 2.85 -12.61
C GLU A 20 10.98 3.76 -13.36
N LEU A 21 11.35 4.91 -12.79
CA LEU A 21 12.37 5.77 -13.38
C LEU A 21 13.72 5.06 -13.50
N SER A 22 14.13 4.31 -12.47
CA SER A 22 15.41 3.58 -12.46
C SER A 22 15.49 2.45 -13.49
N LYS A 23 14.35 1.88 -13.90
CA LYS A 23 14.30 0.78 -14.87
C LYS A 23 14.21 1.28 -16.30
N ASN A 24 13.55 2.42 -16.51
CA ASN A 24 13.13 2.88 -17.83
C ASN A 24 13.87 4.15 -18.30
N SER A 25 14.81 4.68 -17.50
CA SER A 25 15.54 5.90 -17.84
C SER A 25 16.91 5.98 -17.16
N ASP A 26 17.79 6.82 -17.69
CA ASP A 26 19.08 7.18 -17.09
C ASP A 26 19.01 8.49 -16.29
N LEU A 27 17.80 8.93 -15.93
CA LEU A 27 17.56 10.20 -15.23
C LEU A 27 18.17 10.17 -13.82
N LYS A 28 18.92 11.21 -13.48
CA LYS A 28 19.46 11.39 -12.12
C LYS A 28 18.32 11.77 -11.19
N THR A 29 17.81 10.77 -10.48
CA THR A 29 16.66 10.92 -9.58
C THR A 29 17.13 11.09 -8.14
N LEU A 30 16.58 12.09 -7.44
CA LEU A 30 16.72 12.26 -5.99
C LEU A 30 15.37 11.94 -5.33
N MET A 31 15.36 11.09 -4.31
CA MET A 31 14.19 10.87 -3.46
C MET A 31 14.46 11.41 -2.05
N LEU A 32 13.53 12.18 -1.52
CA LEU A 32 13.64 12.82 -0.20
C LEU A 32 12.39 12.50 0.62
N ASP A 33 12.56 12.32 1.92
CA ASP A 33 11.45 12.30 2.87
C ASP A 33 11.83 13.13 4.10
N LYS A 34 10.81 13.68 4.77
CA LYS A 34 11.00 14.44 6.01
C LYS A 34 11.36 13.51 7.18
N GLY A 35 10.82 12.29 7.17
CA GLY A 35 11.02 11.32 8.23
C GLY A 35 12.28 10.48 8.06
N PRO A 36 12.63 9.70 9.09
CA PRO A 36 13.87 8.94 9.12
C PRO A 36 13.74 7.60 8.38
N ASP A 37 14.85 6.87 8.29
CA ASP A 37 14.90 5.50 7.83
C ASP A 37 14.09 4.56 8.74
N LEU A 38 13.67 3.41 8.20
CA LEU A 38 12.69 2.53 8.81
C LEU A 38 13.09 2.04 10.21
N ASP A 39 14.36 1.71 10.42
CA ASP A 39 14.94 1.24 11.69
C ASP A 39 14.96 2.31 12.80
N GLN A 40 14.91 3.57 12.40
CA GLN A 40 14.85 4.75 13.27
C GLN A 40 13.42 5.20 13.57
N ARG A 41 12.41 4.66 12.85
CA ARG A 41 10.99 5.00 13.06
C ARG A 41 10.43 4.26 14.28
N ARG A 42 10.48 4.90 15.46
CA ARG A 42 10.00 4.31 16.72
C ARG A 42 8.97 5.21 17.42
N CYS A 43 7.72 4.77 17.48
CA CYS A 43 6.69 5.47 18.24
C CYS A 43 6.86 5.22 19.75
N PRO A 44 6.92 6.26 20.60
CA PRO A 44 7.01 6.10 22.05
C PRO A 44 5.85 5.28 22.65
N ALA A 45 4.68 5.30 22.00
CA ALA A 45 3.53 4.51 22.42
C ALA A 45 3.80 3.00 22.44
N SER A 46 4.69 2.48 21.57
CA SER A 46 5.03 1.06 21.55
C SER A 46 5.85 0.62 22.77
N ARG A 47 6.36 1.57 23.57
CA ARG A 47 7.11 1.30 24.81
C ARG A 47 6.32 1.63 26.07
N GLY A 48 5.00 1.82 25.96
CA GLY A 48 4.11 2.07 27.10
C GLY A 48 4.00 3.54 27.53
N PHE A 49 4.61 4.49 26.82
CA PHE A 49 4.54 5.92 27.15
C PHE A 49 3.25 6.62 26.66
N GLY A 50 2.31 5.88 26.09
CA GLY A 50 1.12 6.44 25.44
C GLY A 50 1.44 7.21 24.16
N CYS A 51 0.38 7.67 23.46
CA CYS A 51 0.54 8.46 22.25
C CYS A 51 0.90 9.91 22.59
N LEU A 52 2.11 10.34 22.20
CA LEU A 52 2.59 11.71 22.44
C LEU A 52 2.10 12.74 21.40
N LYS A 53 1.26 12.34 20.43
CA LYS A 53 0.73 13.20 19.35
C LYS A 53 1.83 14.02 18.65
N CYS A 54 2.87 13.32 18.18
CA CYS A 54 3.97 13.95 17.44
C CYS A 54 3.47 14.71 16.20
N ASP A 55 4.13 15.83 15.88
CA ASP A 55 3.82 16.68 14.73
C ASP A 55 5.05 16.83 13.81
N PRO A 56 5.10 16.14 12.65
CA PRO A 56 4.19 15.11 12.19
C PRO A 56 4.46 13.75 12.87
N CYS A 57 3.47 12.86 12.86
CA CYS A 57 3.60 11.53 13.47
C CYS A 57 4.72 10.72 12.83
N VAL A 58 5.64 10.15 13.63
CA VAL A 58 6.77 9.33 13.15
C VAL A 58 6.32 8.09 12.35
N LEU A 59 5.10 7.60 12.60
CA LEU A 59 4.51 6.48 11.86
C LEU A 59 3.95 6.87 10.48
N LEU A 60 3.88 8.17 10.17
CA LEU A 60 3.33 8.68 8.90
C LEU A 60 4.39 9.30 7.97
N GLN A 61 5.63 9.49 8.44
CA GLN A 61 6.75 10.05 7.67
C GLN A 61 7.96 9.11 7.68
N GLY A 62 8.81 9.20 6.68
CA GLY A 62 10.04 8.41 6.52
C GLY A 62 9.89 7.27 5.53
N TRP A 63 10.94 6.44 5.41
CA TRP A 63 10.98 5.32 4.46
C TRP A 63 9.75 4.40 4.58
N GLY A 64 9.06 4.17 3.46
CA GLY A 64 7.83 3.38 3.39
C GLY A 64 6.56 4.14 3.78
N GLY A 65 6.67 5.41 4.19
CA GLY A 65 5.56 6.29 4.54
C GLY A 65 4.62 5.69 5.59
N ALA A 66 3.33 6.01 5.50
CA ALA A 66 2.30 5.45 6.38
C ALA A 66 2.09 3.93 6.20
N GLY A 67 2.47 3.37 5.04
CA GLY A 67 2.27 1.96 4.73
C GLY A 67 3.12 1.03 5.61
N ALA A 68 4.33 1.46 5.98
CA ALA A 68 5.30 0.64 6.71
C ALA A 68 4.83 0.20 8.12
N PHE A 69 3.94 0.99 8.75
CA PHE A 69 3.38 0.69 10.09
C PHE A 69 1.87 0.45 10.03
N SER A 70 1.37 0.09 8.86
CA SER A 70 -0.02 -0.35 8.67
C SER A 70 -0.13 -1.86 8.84
N ASP A 71 -1.36 -2.37 8.85
CA ASP A 71 -1.63 -3.81 8.81
C ASP A 71 -1.23 -4.45 7.46
N GLY A 72 -0.85 -3.64 6.46
CA GLY A 72 -0.29 -4.15 5.20
C GLY A 72 -1.30 -4.88 4.33
N LYS A 73 -2.53 -4.36 4.25
CA LYS A 73 -3.60 -4.93 3.43
C LYS A 73 -3.59 -4.31 2.04
N LEU A 74 -3.21 -5.09 1.04
CA LEU A 74 -3.26 -4.69 -0.37
C LEU A 74 -4.61 -5.10 -0.96
N THR A 75 -5.45 -4.13 -1.28
CA THR A 75 -6.75 -4.35 -1.92
C THR A 75 -6.55 -4.57 -3.42
N LEU A 76 -6.91 -5.77 -3.89
CA LEU A 76 -6.80 -6.16 -5.29
C LEU A 76 -8.17 -6.01 -5.98
N SER A 77 -8.70 -4.78 -5.97
CA SER A 77 -10.02 -4.45 -6.53
C SER A 77 -10.04 -3.03 -7.08
N THR A 78 -10.77 -2.84 -8.18
CA THR A 78 -11.00 -1.53 -8.80
C THR A 78 -12.10 -0.73 -8.12
N GLU A 79 -12.84 -1.34 -7.18
CA GLU A 79 -13.99 -0.71 -6.52
C GLU A 79 -13.62 0.10 -5.27
N VAL A 80 -12.37 0.03 -4.80
CA VAL A 80 -11.90 0.70 -3.59
C VAL A 80 -10.50 1.27 -3.80
N GLY A 81 -10.21 2.41 -3.17
CA GLY A 81 -8.93 3.11 -3.29
C GLY A 81 -9.01 4.52 -3.90
N GLY A 82 -10.22 5.09 -3.99
CA GLY A 82 -10.45 6.45 -4.49
C GLY A 82 -11.22 6.44 -5.81
N TRP A 83 -10.94 7.43 -6.67
CA TRP A 83 -11.69 7.69 -7.90
C TRP A 83 -10.93 7.31 -9.16
N LEU A 84 -9.95 6.40 -9.08
CA LEU A 84 -9.12 6.05 -10.25
C LEU A 84 -9.96 5.51 -11.43
N SER A 85 -11.06 4.82 -11.13
CA SER A 85 -12.03 4.36 -12.14
C SER A 85 -12.71 5.49 -12.92
N ASP A 86 -12.66 6.73 -12.43
CA ASP A 86 -13.24 7.90 -13.08
C ASP A 86 -12.25 8.52 -14.08
N TYR A 87 -10.96 8.20 -13.96
CA TYR A 87 -9.88 8.72 -14.81
C TYR A 87 -9.35 7.70 -15.81
N ILE A 88 -9.48 6.40 -15.53
CA ILE A 88 -9.03 5.32 -16.41
C ILE A 88 -10.05 4.18 -16.48
N ASP A 89 -10.05 3.45 -17.58
CA ASP A 89 -10.93 2.32 -17.79
C ASP A 89 -10.68 1.21 -16.74
N LYS A 90 -11.76 0.57 -16.30
CA LYS A 90 -11.72 -0.48 -15.26
C LYS A 90 -10.78 -1.63 -15.62
N GLU A 91 -10.71 -1.99 -16.91
CA GLU A 91 -9.84 -3.07 -17.37
C GLU A 91 -8.35 -2.70 -17.25
N LYS A 92 -7.96 -1.50 -17.69
CA LYS A 92 -6.61 -0.97 -17.49
C LYS A 92 -6.27 -0.79 -16.02
N LEU A 93 -7.19 -0.29 -15.19
CA LEU A 93 -6.97 -0.19 -13.76
C LEU A 93 -6.70 -1.57 -13.13
N GLY A 94 -7.49 -2.58 -13.51
CA GLY A 94 -7.25 -3.97 -13.09
C GLY A 94 -5.85 -4.46 -13.47
N ARG A 95 -5.43 -4.22 -14.72
CA ARG A 95 -4.07 -4.57 -15.18
C ARG A 95 -2.96 -3.85 -14.40
N LEU A 96 -3.17 -2.60 -14.02
CA LEU A 96 -2.21 -1.84 -13.20
C LEU A 96 -2.15 -2.37 -11.76
N ILE A 97 -3.30 -2.73 -11.17
CA ILE A 97 -3.36 -3.37 -9.84
C ILE A 97 -2.59 -4.69 -9.88
N ASP A 98 -2.84 -5.54 -10.88
CA ASP A 98 -2.12 -6.81 -11.05
C ASP A 98 -0.61 -6.62 -11.25
N TYR A 99 -0.22 -5.57 -11.97
CA TYR A 99 1.19 -5.21 -12.18
C TYR A 99 1.86 -4.83 -10.85
N VAL A 100 1.21 -3.98 -10.05
CA VAL A 100 1.70 -3.58 -8.73
C VAL A 100 1.77 -4.79 -7.78
N ASP A 101 0.76 -5.66 -7.77
CA ASP A 101 0.74 -6.88 -6.95
C ASP A 101 1.91 -7.81 -7.28
N LYS A 102 2.22 -8.00 -8.58
CA LYS A 102 3.38 -8.79 -9.02
C LYS A 102 4.71 -8.21 -8.55
N ILE A 103 4.83 -6.89 -8.48
CA ILE A 103 6.02 -6.25 -7.92
C ILE A 103 6.12 -6.55 -6.43
N TYR A 104 5.02 -6.42 -5.67
CA TYR A 104 5.01 -6.79 -4.26
C TYR A 104 5.41 -8.26 -4.04
N LEU A 105 4.88 -9.18 -4.82
CA LEU A 105 5.26 -10.61 -4.79
C LEU A 105 6.76 -10.80 -5.07
N LYS A 106 7.30 -10.12 -6.10
CA LYS A 106 8.73 -10.18 -6.43
C LYS A 106 9.62 -9.76 -5.27
N TYR A 107 9.19 -8.81 -4.45
CA TYR A 107 9.91 -8.33 -3.28
C TYR A 107 9.48 -9.00 -1.95
N GLY A 108 8.84 -10.17 -2.02
CA GLY A 108 8.61 -11.04 -0.86
C GLY A 108 7.25 -10.90 -0.17
N ALA A 109 6.26 -10.30 -0.82
CA ALA A 109 4.89 -10.36 -0.34
C ALA A 109 4.38 -11.82 -0.26
N PRO A 110 3.57 -12.19 0.75
CA PRO A 110 2.94 -13.52 0.82
C PRO A 110 2.12 -13.80 -0.44
N GLU A 111 2.15 -15.03 -0.93
CA GLU A 111 1.38 -15.47 -2.11
C GLU A 111 -0.13 -15.61 -1.84
N GLU A 112 -0.51 -15.77 -0.57
CA GLU A 112 -1.90 -15.96 -0.17
C GLU A 112 -2.79 -14.73 -0.48
N VAL A 113 -3.94 -14.99 -1.10
CA VAL A 113 -4.97 -13.99 -1.39
C VAL A 113 -6.29 -14.42 -0.76
N TYR A 114 -6.79 -13.58 0.13
CA TYR A 114 -8.07 -13.73 0.80
C TYR A 114 -9.23 -13.21 -0.07
N GLY A 115 -10.45 -13.67 0.21
CA GLY A 115 -11.64 -13.23 -0.54
C GLY A 115 -11.78 -13.90 -1.92
N SER A 116 -11.27 -15.13 -2.07
CA SER A 116 -11.30 -15.93 -3.30
C SER A 116 -12.29 -17.11 -3.27
N ASN A 117 -12.82 -17.48 -2.10
CA ASN A 117 -13.77 -18.59 -1.96
C ASN A 117 -15.19 -18.15 -2.37
N LEU A 118 -15.60 -18.52 -3.58
CA LEU A 118 -16.88 -18.11 -4.17
C LEU A 118 -18.08 -18.59 -3.36
N ASP A 119 -18.10 -19.86 -2.93
CA ASP A 119 -19.24 -20.42 -2.17
C ASP A 119 -19.50 -19.65 -0.87
N LYS A 120 -18.44 -19.34 -0.11
CA LYS A 120 -18.56 -18.54 1.12
C LYS A 120 -18.98 -17.10 0.82
N ILE A 121 -18.47 -16.51 -0.26
CA ILE A 121 -18.82 -15.15 -0.66
C ILE A 121 -20.28 -15.06 -1.04
N GLU A 122 -20.80 -16.02 -1.80
CA GLU A 122 -22.20 -16.08 -2.22
C GLU A 122 -23.14 -16.26 -1.02
N ASP A 123 -22.80 -17.10 -0.04
CA ASP A 123 -23.61 -17.22 1.18
C ASP A 123 -23.64 -15.90 1.97
N ILE A 124 -22.49 -15.24 2.13
CA ILE A 124 -22.42 -13.93 2.81
C ILE A 124 -23.21 -12.86 2.04
N GLU A 125 -23.10 -12.83 0.71
CA GLU A 125 -23.81 -11.86 -0.13
C GLU A 125 -25.32 -12.08 -0.08
N ARG A 126 -25.77 -13.34 -0.08
CA ARG A 126 -27.18 -13.68 0.10
C ARG A 126 -27.70 -13.19 1.45
N ARG A 127 -26.95 -13.44 2.53
CA ARG A 127 -27.29 -12.97 3.88
C ARG A 127 -27.30 -11.45 3.98
N ALA A 128 -26.32 -10.78 3.36
CA ALA A 128 -26.25 -9.32 3.29
C ALA A 128 -27.48 -8.75 2.58
N THR A 129 -27.85 -9.34 1.43
CA THR A 129 -29.02 -8.92 0.64
C THR A 129 -30.31 -9.04 1.44
N PHE A 130 -30.52 -10.15 2.16
CA PHE A 130 -31.69 -10.31 3.05
C PHE A 130 -31.75 -9.27 4.18
N ALA A 131 -30.60 -8.73 4.59
CA ALA A 131 -30.52 -7.64 5.58
C ALA A 131 -30.56 -6.23 4.95
N GLY A 132 -30.78 -6.10 3.64
CA GLY A 132 -30.74 -4.82 2.94
C GLY A 132 -29.33 -4.23 2.78
N LEU A 133 -28.29 -5.05 2.90
CA LEU A 133 -26.88 -4.68 2.77
C LEU A 133 -26.32 -5.17 1.45
N ARG A 134 -25.35 -4.43 0.89
CA ARG A 134 -24.57 -4.84 -0.29
C ARG A 134 -23.18 -5.29 0.13
N LEU A 135 -22.80 -6.51 -0.24
CA LEU A 135 -21.41 -6.97 -0.08
C LEU A 135 -20.54 -6.36 -1.19
N VAL A 136 -19.48 -5.66 -0.81
CA VAL A 136 -18.42 -5.23 -1.74
C VAL A 136 -17.36 -6.31 -1.75
N ARG A 137 -17.31 -7.10 -2.82
CA ARG A 137 -16.37 -8.24 -2.94
C ARG A 137 -14.95 -7.71 -3.13
N GLN A 138 -14.01 -8.19 -2.33
CA GLN A 138 -12.62 -7.76 -2.40
C GLN A 138 -11.67 -8.94 -2.27
N LYS A 139 -10.75 -9.04 -3.23
CA LYS A 139 -9.55 -9.84 -3.06
C LYS A 139 -8.52 -9.02 -2.29
N LEU A 140 -7.86 -9.65 -1.34
CA LEU A 140 -6.95 -8.96 -0.44
C LEU A 140 -5.70 -9.77 -0.20
N ARG A 141 -4.54 -9.13 -0.32
CA ARG A 141 -3.27 -9.70 0.13
C ARG A 141 -2.91 -9.07 1.47
N HIS A 142 -2.67 -9.90 2.47
CA HIS A 142 -2.31 -9.45 3.81
C HIS A 142 -0.81 -9.64 4.03
N MET A 143 -0.05 -8.55 3.99
CA MET A 143 1.38 -8.55 4.31
C MET A 143 1.61 -8.78 5.81
N GLY A 144 0.77 -8.15 6.65
CA GLY A 144 0.95 -8.08 8.10
C GLY A 144 2.00 -7.03 8.49
N THR A 145 1.78 -6.38 9.64
CA THR A 145 2.63 -5.29 10.15
C THR A 145 4.10 -5.68 10.25
N GLU A 146 4.40 -6.90 10.70
CA GLU A 146 5.77 -7.42 10.84
C GLU A 146 6.52 -7.51 9.50
N ARG A 147 5.81 -7.78 8.40
CA ARG A 147 6.44 -7.86 7.07
C ARG A 147 6.58 -6.48 6.45
N CYS A 148 5.67 -5.56 6.73
CA CYS A 148 5.80 -4.16 6.30
C CYS A 148 7.03 -3.46 6.88
N TYR A 149 7.50 -3.89 8.06
CA TYR A 149 8.71 -3.37 8.70
C TYR A 149 10.01 -4.10 8.29
N LYS A 150 9.93 -5.37 7.85
CA LYS A 150 11.12 -6.22 7.57
C LYS A 150 11.56 -6.24 6.10
N THR A 151 10.77 -5.67 5.18
CA THR A 151 11.11 -5.51 3.75
C THR A 151 11.87 -4.23 3.49
#